data_AF-A0A7J5UZ25-F1
#
_entry.id   AF-A0A7J5UZ25-F1
#
_cell.length_a   1.000
_cell.length_b   1.000
_cell.length_c   1.000
_cell.angle_alpha   90.00
_cell.angle_beta   90.00
_cell.angle_gamma   90.00
#
_symmetry.space_group_name_H-M   'P 1'
#
loop_
_entity.id
_entity.type
_entity.pdbx_description
1 polymer ?
#
loop_
_entity_poly.entity_id
_entity_poly.type
_entity_poly.pdbx_seq_one_letter_code
_entity_poly.pdbx_strand_id
1 'polypeptide(L)'
;MNLYPSFKLTSRTSVFIIIMILLVGSWKIGFGQHDNAHKLDYKQREIKKNEIIQTLKAFKPNDQTAVLELKETEIDYQTIKKSIRVIGEGFLQLNEATWIYFVSFSSHKDANIGDMTLAIDNIGNMYQNDGHVCGGIIHFETFDRSAIKNPEHFFHLFKSDTDDLGWSKIY
;
A
#
# COMPACT_ATOMS: atom_id res chain seq x y z
N MET A 1 -20.70 -67.75 60.27
CA MET A 1 -20.67 -69.00 59.48
C MET A 1 -21.83 -68.94 58.52
N ASN A 2 -21.58 -68.53 57.27
CA ASN A 2 -22.47 -68.73 56.12
C ASN A 2 -21.61 -68.66 54.86
N LEU A 3 -21.86 -69.61 53.97
CA LEU A 3 -21.05 -70.01 52.82
C LEU A 3 -21.38 -69.18 51.56
N TYR A 4 -20.35 -68.98 50.72
CA TYR A 4 -20.27 -68.75 49.25
C TYR A 4 -21.56 -68.54 48.40
N PRO A 5 -21.51 -67.88 47.21
CA PRO A 5 -20.37 -67.83 46.29
C PRO A 5 -20.05 -66.51 45.55
N SER A 6 -18.83 -66.53 45.01
CA SER A 6 -18.28 -65.68 43.96
C SER A 6 -19.04 -65.78 42.64
N PHE A 7 -19.27 -64.64 41.98
CA PHE A 7 -19.56 -64.58 40.54
C PHE A 7 -18.46 -63.78 39.83
N LYS A 8 -17.71 -64.47 38.97
CA LYS A 8 -16.98 -63.89 37.83
C LYS A 8 -17.79 -64.21 36.58
N LEU A 9 -17.93 -63.26 35.66
CA LEU A 9 -17.83 -63.44 34.20
C LEU A 9 -17.96 -62.03 33.57
N THR A 10 -16.92 -61.52 32.89
CA THR A 10 -16.78 -61.42 31.41
C THR A 10 -17.88 -60.57 30.75
N SER A 11 -17.64 -59.65 29.83
CA SER A 11 -16.67 -59.67 28.74
C SER A 11 -16.42 -58.25 28.25
N ARG A 12 -15.21 -58.04 27.73
CA ARG A 12 -14.88 -56.96 26.80
C ARG A 12 -15.77 -57.07 25.57
N THR A 13 -16.53 -56.01 25.28
CA THR A 13 -17.14 -55.58 24.00
C THR A 13 -18.28 -54.64 24.40
N SER A 14 -18.20 -53.32 24.25
CA SER A 14 -18.39 -52.65 22.95
C SER A 14 -18.12 -51.15 23.14
N VAL A 15 -16.85 -50.76 23.23
CA VAL A 15 -16.43 -49.38 22.93
C VAL A 15 -16.21 -49.33 21.44
N PHE A 16 -17.23 -49.20 20.58
CA PHE A 16 -17.04 -48.93 19.15
C PHE A 16 -18.34 -48.58 18.39
N ILE A 17 -19.27 -47.78 18.92
CA ILE A 17 -20.35 -47.20 18.07
C ILE A 17 -20.69 -45.76 18.52
N ILE A 18 -19.71 -44.84 18.49
CA ILE A 18 -19.95 -43.38 18.45
C ILE A 18 -18.97 -42.72 17.45
N ILE A 19 -18.66 -43.40 16.33
CA ILE A 19 -17.78 -42.86 15.26
C ILE A 19 -18.41 -43.09 13.87
N MET A 20 -19.74 -43.10 13.77
CA MET A 20 -20.46 -43.31 12.50
C MET A 20 -21.63 -42.32 12.31
N ILE A 21 -21.59 -41.16 12.95
CA ILE A 21 -22.48 -40.01 12.66
C ILE A 21 -21.67 -38.74 12.28
N LEU A 22 -20.35 -38.86 12.08
CA LEU A 22 -19.46 -37.75 11.72
C LEU A 22 -18.88 -37.84 10.30
N LEU A 23 -19.50 -38.61 9.39
CA LEU A 23 -18.96 -38.84 8.03
C LEU A 23 -19.93 -38.63 6.86
N VAL A 24 -21.03 -37.87 7.05
CA VAL A 24 -21.92 -37.49 5.93
C VAL A 24 -22.28 -35.99 5.94
N GLY A 25 -21.54 -35.16 6.68
CA GLY A 25 -21.89 -33.75 6.90
C GLY A 25 -20.97 -32.70 6.29
N SER A 26 -20.06 -33.06 5.38
CA SER A 26 -19.00 -32.13 4.93
C SER A 26 -18.67 -32.23 3.45
N TRP A 27 -19.69 -32.33 2.62
CA TRP A 27 -19.59 -31.96 1.20
C TRP A 27 -20.65 -30.91 0.91
N LYS A 28 -20.30 -29.63 1.13
CA LYS A 28 -20.77 -28.42 0.39
C LYS A 28 -20.15 -27.16 1.02
N ILE A 29 -18.83 -27.07 1.05
CA ILE A 29 -18.14 -25.78 1.15
C ILE A 29 -16.92 -25.87 0.23
N GLY A 30 -17.14 -25.63 -1.05
CA GLY A 30 -16.09 -25.59 -2.05
C GLY A 30 -16.68 -24.97 -3.30
N PHE A 31 -16.10 -23.84 -3.71
CA PHE A 31 -16.48 -23.01 -4.86
C PHE A 31 -17.60 -22.00 -4.60
N GLY A 32 -17.40 -21.16 -3.58
CA GLY A 32 -17.94 -19.81 -3.55
C GLY A 32 -16.79 -18.80 -3.74
N GLN A 33 -16.84 -18.05 -4.85
CA GLN A 33 -16.13 -16.78 -5.10
C GLN A 33 -14.60 -16.80 -5.22
N HIS A 34 -14.07 -17.36 -6.31
CA HIS A 34 -12.85 -16.82 -6.91
C HIS A 34 -13.12 -16.63 -8.40
N ASP A 35 -13.54 -15.42 -8.78
CA ASP A 35 -13.32 -14.80 -10.08
C ASP A 35 -14.30 -13.64 -10.22
N ASN A 36 -13.80 -12.41 -10.02
CA ASN A 36 -14.26 -11.13 -10.63
C ASN A 36 -13.98 -9.89 -9.76
N ALA A 37 -13.52 -10.03 -8.51
CA ALA A 37 -13.20 -8.87 -7.67
C ALA A 37 -12.14 -7.95 -8.30
N HIS A 38 -11.11 -8.53 -8.94
CA HIS A 38 -10.02 -7.76 -9.57
C HIS A 38 -10.43 -6.93 -10.81
N LYS A 39 -11.51 -7.29 -11.52
CA LYS A 39 -11.89 -6.59 -12.77
C LYS A 39 -12.65 -5.29 -12.54
N LEU A 40 -13.37 -5.17 -11.42
CA LEU A 40 -14.09 -3.94 -11.07
C LEU A 40 -13.14 -2.87 -10.54
N ASP A 41 -12.11 -3.31 -9.81
CA ASP A 41 -11.06 -2.47 -9.20
C ASP A 41 -10.26 -1.66 -10.23
N TYR A 42 -9.74 -2.31 -11.29
CA TYR A 42 -8.94 -1.61 -12.32
C TYR A 42 -9.65 -0.42 -12.95
N LYS A 43 -10.94 -0.55 -13.26
CA LYS A 43 -11.71 0.55 -13.87
C LYS A 43 -11.86 1.73 -12.91
N GLN A 44 -12.09 1.45 -11.63
CA GLN A 44 -12.20 2.50 -10.60
C GLN A 44 -10.85 3.17 -10.35
N ARG A 45 -9.76 2.38 -10.31
CA ARG A 45 -8.39 2.89 -10.25
C ARG A 45 -8.05 3.80 -11.42
N GLU A 46 -8.40 3.42 -12.64
CA GLU A 46 -8.16 4.25 -13.83
C GLU A 46 -9.03 5.52 -13.85
N ILE A 47 -10.30 5.45 -13.42
CA ILE A 47 -11.12 6.66 -13.25
C ILE A 47 -10.45 7.59 -12.23
N LYS A 48 -10.03 7.05 -11.09
CA LYS A 48 -9.42 7.86 -10.03
C LYS A 48 -8.09 8.48 -10.47
N LYS A 49 -7.26 7.70 -11.15
CA LYS A 49 -6.01 8.15 -11.78
C LYS A 49 -6.27 9.33 -12.71
N ASN A 50 -7.29 9.23 -13.56
CA ASN A 50 -7.65 10.31 -14.48
C ASN A 50 -8.14 11.58 -13.76
N GLU A 51 -8.92 11.46 -12.69
CA GLU A 51 -9.32 12.61 -11.84
C GLU A 51 -8.09 13.31 -11.25
N ILE A 52 -7.14 12.53 -10.73
CA ILE A 52 -5.90 13.07 -10.16
C ILE A 52 -5.08 13.76 -11.26
N ILE A 53 -4.97 13.17 -12.44
CA ILE A 53 -4.28 13.77 -13.61
C ILE A 53 -4.89 15.14 -13.97
N GLN A 54 -6.22 15.29 -13.94
CA GLN A 54 -6.84 16.59 -14.19
C GLN A 54 -6.49 17.60 -13.09
N THR A 55 -6.48 17.16 -11.84
CA THR A 55 -6.07 17.98 -10.68
C THR A 55 -4.64 18.48 -10.85
N LEU A 56 -3.72 17.58 -11.21
CA LEU A 56 -2.31 17.90 -11.48
C LEU A 56 -2.15 18.93 -12.61
N LYS A 57 -2.87 18.78 -13.72
CA LYS A 57 -2.80 19.74 -14.86
C LYS A 57 -3.34 21.12 -14.51
N ALA A 58 -4.39 21.17 -13.70
CA ALA A 58 -5.03 22.39 -13.25
C ALA A 58 -4.17 23.17 -12.24
N PHE A 59 -3.26 22.49 -11.53
CA PHE A 59 -2.40 23.11 -10.54
C PHE A 59 -1.51 24.21 -11.16
N LYS A 60 -1.47 25.36 -10.50
CA LYS A 60 -0.62 26.50 -10.82
C LYS A 60 -0.13 27.08 -9.48
N PRO A 61 1.16 26.93 -9.13
CA PRO A 61 1.66 27.47 -7.87
C PRO A 61 1.60 29.01 -7.91
N ASN A 62 1.42 29.59 -6.73
CA ASN A 62 1.41 31.02 -6.49
C ASN A 62 2.17 31.32 -5.18
N ASP A 63 2.33 32.59 -4.84
CA ASP A 63 3.10 33.03 -3.67
C ASP A 63 2.54 32.52 -2.32
N GLN A 64 1.32 32.01 -2.30
CA GLN A 64 0.64 31.46 -1.11
C GLN A 64 0.71 29.92 -1.06
N THR A 65 1.29 29.28 -2.07
CA THR A 65 1.37 27.83 -2.15
C THR A 65 2.37 27.32 -1.11
N ALA A 66 1.90 26.49 -0.18
CA ALA A 66 2.75 25.92 0.86
C ALA A 66 3.79 24.97 0.27
N VAL A 67 5.07 25.24 0.53
CA VAL A 67 6.19 24.43 0.06
C VAL A 67 6.47 23.29 1.03
N LEU A 68 6.52 22.07 0.52
CA LEU A 68 7.00 20.90 1.24
C LEU A 68 8.47 21.08 1.60
N GLU A 69 8.79 20.75 2.85
CA GLU A 69 10.16 20.74 3.34
C GLU A 69 10.87 19.46 2.88
N LEU A 70 12.01 19.64 2.19
CA LEU A 70 12.99 18.58 2.00
C LEU A 70 13.83 18.45 3.28
N LYS A 71 13.61 17.38 4.03
CA LYS A 71 14.34 17.13 5.28
C LYS A 71 15.59 16.32 5.01
N GLU A 72 16.73 16.86 5.41
CA GLU A 72 17.98 16.11 5.47
C GLU A 72 18.25 15.68 6.90
N THR A 73 18.63 14.41 7.10
CA THR A 73 18.95 13.82 8.40
C THR A 73 20.25 13.03 8.26
N GLU A 74 21.27 13.43 9.02
CA GLU A 74 22.49 12.65 9.15
C GLU A 74 22.20 11.41 10.01
N ILE A 75 22.45 10.22 9.46
CA ILE A 75 22.31 8.95 10.17
C ILE A 75 23.64 8.56 10.79
N ASP A 76 24.71 8.72 10.03
CA ASP A 76 26.10 8.53 10.44
C ASP A 76 27.02 9.39 9.57
N TYR A 77 28.33 9.37 9.86
CA TYR A 77 29.36 10.15 9.15
C TYR A 77 29.37 9.95 7.62
N GLN A 78 28.86 8.83 7.12
CA GLN A 78 28.84 8.44 5.71
C GLN A 78 27.44 8.42 5.09
N THR A 79 26.38 8.60 5.88
CA THR A 79 24.99 8.43 5.43
C THR A 79 24.15 9.66 5.74
N ILE A 80 23.66 10.31 4.70
CA ILE A 80 22.67 11.40 4.80
C ILE A 80 21.39 10.89 4.15
N LYS A 81 20.30 10.92 4.91
CA LYS A 81 18.96 10.65 4.41
C LYS A 81 18.29 11.94 4.02
N LYS A 82 17.73 11.99 2.81
CA LYS A 82 16.87 13.08 2.35
C LYS A 82 15.46 12.54 2.22
N SER A 83 14.47 13.27 2.74
CA SER A 83 13.10 12.81 2.75
C SER A 83 12.10 13.94 2.56
N ILE A 84 10.97 13.63 1.95
CA ILE A 84 9.78 14.49 1.93
C ILE A 84 8.61 13.71 2.50
N ARG A 85 7.67 14.44 3.10
CA ARG A 85 6.41 13.90 3.59
C ARG A 85 5.26 14.56 2.84
N VAL A 86 4.46 13.76 2.14
CA VAL A 86 3.27 14.23 1.41
C VAL A 86 2.04 13.84 2.21
N ILE A 87 1.11 14.79 2.42
CA ILE A 87 -0.15 14.57 3.15
C ILE A 87 -1.30 14.96 2.24
N GLY A 88 -1.86 13.98 1.54
CA GLY A 88 -2.88 14.18 0.50
C GLY A 88 -2.33 14.86 -0.74
N GLU A 89 -1.88 16.10 -0.63
CA GLU A 89 -1.28 16.87 -1.72
C GLU A 89 0.00 17.55 -1.23
N GLY A 90 0.86 17.97 -2.15
CA GLY A 90 2.04 18.72 -1.76
C GLY A 90 2.82 19.30 -2.91
N PHE A 91 3.49 20.42 -2.65
CA PHE A 91 4.25 21.18 -3.61
C PHE A 91 5.71 21.28 -3.18
N LEU A 92 6.63 20.70 -3.94
CA LEU A 92 8.06 20.79 -3.69
C LEU A 92 8.70 21.76 -4.69
N GLN A 93 9.23 22.87 -4.20
CA GLN A 93 10.06 23.78 -5.00
C GLN A 93 11.52 23.29 -4.93
N LEU A 94 12.14 23.00 -6.08
CA LEU A 94 13.55 22.59 -6.12
C LEU A 94 14.48 23.81 -6.31
N ASN A 95 14.06 24.77 -7.13
CA ASN A 95 14.66 26.08 -7.31
C ASN A 95 13.62 27.04 -7.92
N GLU A 96 13.96 28.29 -8.21
CA GLU A 96 13.01 29.32 -8.69
C GLU A 96 12.15 28.90 -9.89
N ALA A 97 12.67 28.08 -10.81
CA ALA A 97 11.99 27.71 -12.05
C ALA A 97 11.45 26.27 -12.07
N THR A 98 11.87 25.43 -11.12
CA THR A 98 11.55 23.99 -11.12
C THR A 98 10.85 23.56 -9.85
N TRP A 99 9.80 22.79 -10.04
CA TRP A 99 8.93 22.33 -8.97
C TRP A 99 8.30 20.99 -9.33
N ILE A 100 7.79 20.31 -8.31
CA ILE A 100 7.02 19.07 -8.40
C ILE A 100 5.75 19.23 -7.58
N TYR A 101 4.61 18.86 -8.13
CA TYR A 101 3.35 18.80 -7.41
C TYR A 101 2.87 17.36 -7.29
N PHE A 102 2.47 16.96 -6.09
CA PHE A 102 2.07 15.61 -5.71
C PHE A 102 0.60 15.56 -5.32
N VAL A 103 -0.07 14.47 -5.69
CA VAL A 103 -1.39 14.09 -5.18
C VAL A 103 -1.36 12.60 -4.84
N SER A 104 -1.57 12.30 -3.57
CA SER A 104 -1.60 10.97 -2.98
C SER A 104 -3.03 10.56 -2.65
N PHE A 105 -3.34 9.32 -2.98
CA PHE A 105 -4.60 8.66 -2.69
C PHE A 105 -4.35 7.35 -1.93
N SER A 106 -5.21 7.08 -0.96
CA SER A 106 -5.15 5.88 -0.12
C SER A 106 -6.39 5.01 -0.29
N SER A 107 -6.17 3.74 -0.57
CA SER A 107 -7.14 2.64 -0.59
C SER A 107 -7.82 2.38 0.73
N HIS A 108 -7.28 2.88 1.85
CA HIS A 108 -8.01 2.81 3.13
C HIS A 108 -9.36 3.54 3.06
N LYS A 109 -9.53 4.47 2.09
CA LYS A 109 -10.81 5.11 1.79
C LYS A 109 -11.70 4.27 0.86
N ASP A 110 -11.10 3.53 -0.06
CA ASP A 110 -11.75 2.60 -0.99
C ASP A 110 -10.79 1.47 -1.39
N ALA A 111 -11.02 0.27 -0.85
CA ALA A 111 -10.15 -0.88 -1.05
C ALA A 111 -10.06 -1.31 -2.52
N ASN A 112 -11.02 -0.90 -3.37
CA ASN A 112 -11.09 -1.27 -4.79
C ASN A 112 -10.37 -0.30 -5.72
N ILE A 113 -9.56 0.63 -5.19
CA ILE A 113 -8.78 1.58 -6.02
C ILE A 113 -7.28 1.33 -5.82
N GLY A 114 -6.89 0.82 -4.66
CA GLY A 114 -5.49 0.69 -4.27
C GLY A 114 -4.82 2.04 -3.95
N ASP A 115 -3.62 1.99 -3.38
CA ASP A 115 -2.83 3.20 -3.10
C ASP A 115 -2.15 3.70 -4.37
N MET A 116 -2.00 5.01 -4.48
CA MET A 116 -1.34 5.66 -5.60
C MET A 116 -0.92 7.08 -5.23
N THR A 117 0.29 7.47 -5.61
CA THR A 117 0.70 8.86 -5.68
C THR A 117 1.05 9.20 -7.11
N LEU A 118 0.47 10.29 -7.63
CA LEU A 118 0.85 10.87 -8.90
C LEU A 118 1.54 12.20 -8.68
N ALA A 119 2.49 12.52 -9.56
CA ALA A 119 3.18 13.79 -9.54
C ALA A 119 3.28 14.39 -10.95
N ILE A 120 3.33 15.71 -11.03
CA ILE A 120 3.61 16.49 -12.23
C ILE A 120 4.77 17.44 -11.98
N ASP A 121 5.64 17.62 -12.96
CA ASP A 121 6.71 18.62 -12.91
C ASP A 121 6.32 19.94 -13.60
N ASN A 122 7.22 20.92 -13.52
CA ASN A 122 7.02 22.26 -14.08
C ASN A 122 6.91 22.31 -15.62
N ILE A 123 7.28 21.24 -16.33
CA ILE A 123 7.17 21.14 -17.78
C ILE A 123 6.05 20.18 -18.23
N GLY A 124 5.31 19.60 -17.30
CA GLY A 124 4.12 18.79 -17.55
C GLY A 124 4.35 17.29 -17.66
N ASN A 125 5.56 16.78 -17.38
CA ASN A 125 5.78 15.33 -17.30
C ASN A 125 5.06 14.76 -16.09
N MET A 126 4.55 13.53 -16.21
CA MET A 126 3.82 12.88 -15.13
C MET A 126 4.48 11.60 -14.67
N TYR A 127 4.43 11.39 -13.36
CA TYR A 127 5.04 10.25 -12.68
C TYR A 127 4.04 9.59 -11.75
N GLN A 128 4.17 8.28 -11.59
CA GLN A 128 3.35 7.44 -10.72
C GLN A 128 4.24 6.67 -9.75
N ASN A 129 3.79 6.57 -8.51
CA ASN A 129 4.32 5.70 -7.49
C ASN A 129 3.15 4.95 -6.83
N ASP A 130 3.23 3.62 -6.78
CA ASP A 130 2.18 2.76 -6.21
C ASP A 130 2.49 2.36 -4.76
N GLY A 131 3.33 3.16 -4.10
CA GLY A 131 3.73 3.01 -2.70
C GLY A 131 2.54 3.10 -1.74
N HIS A 132 2.66 2.40 -0.61
CA HIS A 132 1.63 2.37 0.42
C HIS A 132 1.37 3.76 1.02
N VAL A 133 0.10 4.15 1.14
CA VAL A 133 -0.31 5.45 1.69
C VAL A 133 -1.09 5.25 2.98
N CYS A 134 -0.43 5.41 4.12
CA CYS A 134 -1.04 5.27 5.46
C CYS A 134 -1.77 6.55 5.87
N GLY A 135 -3.10 6.50 6.02
CA GLY A 135 -3.86 7.65 6.54
C GLY A 135 -3.77 8.90 5.66
N GLY A 136 -3.53 8.74 4.36
CA GLY A 136 -3.30 9.84 3.42
C GLY A 136 -1.90 10.43 3.47
N ILE A 137 -0.97 9.80 4.19
CA ILE A 137 0.42 10.21 4.31
C ILE A 137 1.29 9.20 3.56
N ILE A 138 2.27 9.70 2.81
CA ILE A 138 3.36 8.91 2.25
C ILE A 138 4.68 9.64 2.45
N HIS A 139 5.74 8.88 2.65
CA HIS A 139 7.09 9.38 2.79
C HIS A 139 7.92 8.89 1.62
N PHE A 140 8.67 9.81 1.01
CA PHE A 140 9.65 9.46 0.00
C PHE A 140 11.03 9.80 0.52
N GLU A 141 11.98 8.89 0.32
CA GLU A 141 13.35 9.08 0.77
C GLU A 141 14.40 8.63 -0.24
N THR A 142 15.60 9.17 -0.05
CA THR A 142 16.81 8.70 -0.71
C THR A 142 17.99 8.83 0.26
N PHE A 143 19.00 7.99 0.05
CA PHE A 143 20.28 8.04 0.76
C PHE A 143 21.39 8.60 -0.14
N ASP A 144 21.04 9.02 -1.35
CA ASP A 144 21.98 9.66 -2.27
C ASP A 144 22.35 11.06 -1.75
N ARG A 145 23.66 11.32 -1.70
CA ARG A 145 24.23 12.57 -1.17
C ARG A 145 24.16 13.73 -2.16
N SER A 146 24.00 13.44 -3.45
CA SER A 146 23.98 14.45 -4.50
C SER A 146 22.84 15.45 -4.31
N ALA A 147 23.08 16.70 -4.72
CA ALA A 147 22.04 17.71 -4.74
C ALA A 147 20.98 17.35 -5.80
N ILE A 148 19.71 17.59 -5.48
CA ILE A 148 18.61 17.37 -6.41
C ILE A 148 18.65 18.48 -7.46
N LYS A 149 18.99 18.13 -8.71
CA LYS A 149 19.27 19.11 -9.76
C LYS A 149 18.01 19.53 -10.52
N ASN A 150 17.09 18.59 -10.70
CA ASN A 150 15.88 18.75 -11.49
C ASN A 150 14.85 17.67 -11.09
N PRO A 151 13.60 17.76 -11.59
CA PRO A 151 12.56 16.77 -11.29
C PRO A 151 12.92 15.34 -11.68
N GLU A 152 13.54 15.12 -12.85
CA GLU A 152 13.94 13.78 -13.29
C GLU A 152 14.93 13.13 -12.31
N HIS A 153 15.89 13.91 -11.81
CA HIS A 153 16.84 13.45 -10.78
C HIS A 153 16.12 13.11 -9.47
N PHE A 154 15.11 13.88 -9.07
CA PHE A 154 14.28 13.54 -7.92
C PHE A 154 13.60 12.18 -8.12
N PHE A 155 12.90 11.98 -9.24
CA PHE A 155 12.14 10.75 -9.49
C PHE A 155 13.03 9.52 -9.69
N HIS A 156 14.28 9.70 -10.11
CA HIS A 156 15.27 8.63 -10.18
C HIS A 156 15.76 8.19 -8.79
N LEU A 157 15.94 9.14 -7.86
CA LEU A 157 16.59 8.90 -6.57
C LEU A 157 15.62 8.51 -5.45
N PHE A 158 14.42 9.10 -5.44
CA PHE A 158 13.47 8.97 -4.33
C PHE A 158 12.56 7.75 -4.53
N LYS A 159 12.28 7.06 -3.43
CA LYS A 159 11.38 5.91 -3.38
C LYS A 159 10.52 5.96 -2.12
N SER A 160 9.41 5.24 -2.12
CA SER A 160 8.56 5.09 -0.93
C SER A 160 9.39 4.43 0.19
N ASP A 161 9.35 4.98 1.39
CA ASP A 161 10.12 4.45 2.53
C ASP A 161 9.60 3.10 3.04
N THR A 162 8.31 2.84 2.83
CA THR A 162 7.60 1.71 3.44
C THR A 162 7.79 0.43 2.63
N ASP A 163 7.85 0.55 1.30
CA ASP A 163 7.79 -0.56 0.36
C ASP A 163 8.84 -0.48 -0.76
N ASP A 164 9.77 0.48 -0.67
CA ASP A 164 10.93 0.63 -1.55
C ASP A 164 10.58 0.88 -3.03
N LEU A 165 9.33 1.27 -3.32
CA LEU A 165 8.84 1.48 -4.68
C LEU A 165 9.30 2.83 -5.23
N GLY A 166 9.96 2.79 -6.38
CA GLY A 166 10.38 3.98 -7.13
C GLY A 166 9.26 4.56 -8.02
N TRP A 167 9.60 5.61 -8.76
CA TRP A 167 8.67 6.29 -9.65
C TRP A 167 8.74 5.76 -11.08
N SER A 168 7.59 5.73 -11.75
CA SER A 168 7.48 5.44 -13.19
C SER A 168 6.93 6.65 -13.93
N LYS A 169 7.57 7.06 -15.03
CA LYS A 169 7.04 8.10 -15.92
C LYS A 169 5.85 7.54 -16.71
N ILE A 170 4.75 8.28 -16.77
CA ILE A 170 3.49 7.84 -17.41
C ILE A 170 3.01 8.75 -18.55
N TYR A 171 3.46 10.01 -18.60
CA TYR A 171 3.24 10.95 -19.70
C TYR A 171 4.46 11.85 -19.88
#